data_AF-A0A094HGH3-F1
#
_entry.id   AF-A0A094HGH3-F1
#
_cell.length_a   1.000
_cell.length_b   1.000
_cell.length_c   1.000
_cell.angle_alpha   90.00
_cell.angle_beta   90.00
_cell.angle_gamma   90.00
#
_symmetry.space_group_name_H-M   'P 1'
#
loop_
_entity.id
_entity.type
_entity.pdbx_description
1 polymer ?
#
loop_
_entity_poly.entity_id
_entity_poly.type
_entity_poly.pdbx_seq_one_letter_code
_entity_poly.pdbx_strand_id
1 'polypeptide(L)'
;MVFISKKWRYFWIMIGLMVAELAGTVATLTFFGIASPDAYRTQLWKLGGELGFNSSPEQILYAYANYRPIPATPLVWSNFITSFNIVVSVLSMFILLVKVVLFIMHMWIPLVSVIIDLIVIALWIFSAYGQAGPDHSDPEHPSSVAWYIAKSCDVAEASGNKHNCQMAKGSFAATIFMISIFTFSIGLAIWSMIPTGEMKEARKTSKEEQQSPSVENTGEKLWELRNMQTPAPTFQPYTPRTLAFNTLDRQLPLREKEQYT
;
A
#
# COMPACT_ATOMS: atom_id res chain seq x y z
N MET A 1 3.01 28.09 -7.74
CA MET A 1 2.88 26.72 -8.29
C MET A 1 3.85 25.83 -7.51
N VAL A 2 3.33 24.97 -6.62
CA VAL A 2 4.17 24.06 -5.81
C VAL A 2 4.69 22.98 -6.75
N PHE A 3 6.01 22.90 -6.92
CA PHE A 3 6.65 21.90 -7.76
C PHE A 3 7.04 20.70 -6.92
N ILE A 4 6.34 19.60 -7.12
CA ILE A 4 6.62 18.31 -6.47
C ILE A 4 7.65 17.57 -7.32
N SER A 5 8.80 17.23 -6.74
CA SER A 5 9.79 16.38 -7.39
C SER A 5 9.23 14.97 -7.62
N LYS A 6 9.38 14.45 -8.84
CA LYS A 6 8.95 13.09 -9.20
C LYS A 6 10.03 12.03 -8.92
N LYS A 7 11.27 12.43 -8.64
CA LYS A 7 12.41 11.52 -8.49
C LYS A 7 12.76 11.32 -7.02
N TRP A 8 13.08 10.08 -6.67
CA TRP A 8 13.62 9.72 -5.37
C TRP A 8 15.08 10.14 -5.26
N ARG A 9 15.42 10.86 -4.18
CA ARG A 9 16.78 11.37 -3.95
C ARG A 9 17.77 10.27 -3.54
N TYR A 10 17.31 9.30 -2.74
CA TYR A 10 18.14 8.23 -2.19
C TYR A 10 17.57 6.85 -2.52
N PHE A 11 17.93 6.35 -3.71
CA PHE A 11 17.45 5.06 -4.22
C PHE A 11 17.81 3.88 -3.29
N TRP A 12 19.04 3.80 -2.80
CA TRP A 12 19.51 2.71 -1.94
C TRP A 12 18.85 2.68 -0.56
N ILE A 13 18.56 3.85 0.01
CA ILE A 13 17.86 3.95 1.30
C ILE A 13 16.42 3.43 1.17
N MET A 14 15.77 3.70 0.04
CA MET A 14 14.43 3.18 -0.24
C MET A 14 14.42 1.66 -0.37
N ILE A 15 15.42 1.06 -1.01
CA ILE A 15 15.57 -0.40 -1.05
C ILE A 15 15.74 -0.96 0.36
N GLY A 16 16.61 -0.35 1.17
CA GLY A 16 16.81 -0.75 2.57
C GLY A 16 15.50 -0.72 3.38
N LEU A 17 14.68 0.31 3.21
CA LEU A 17 13.37 0.40 3.85
C LEU A 17 12.38 -0.64 3.35
N MET A 18 12.37 -0.97 2.05
CA MET A 18 11.51 -2.04 1.53
C MET A 18 11.91 -3.42 2.07
N VAL A 19 13.20 -3.67 2.24
CA VAL A 19 13.69 -4.92 2.87
C VAL A 19 13.31 -4.97 4.35
N ALA A 20 13.43 -3.84 5.07
CA ALA A 20 13.00 -3.74 6.46
C ALA A 20 11.47 -3.92 6.58
N GLU A 21 10.70 -3.34 5.66
CA GLU A 21 9.25 -3.51 5.56
C GLU A 21 8.91 -4.99 5.34
N LEU A 22 9.61 -5.69 4.44
CA LEU A 22 9.44 -7.13 4.22
C LEU A 22 9.71 -7.96 5.48
N ALA A 23 10.80 -7.65 6.19
CA ALA A 23 11.13 -8.36 7.43
C ALA A 23 10.04 -8.14 8.49
N GLY A 24 9.54 -6.91 8.60
CA GLY A 24 8.46 -6.56 9.52
C GLY A 24 7.11 -7.19 9.15
N THR A 25 6.74 -7.25 7.87
CA THR A 25 5.50 -7.91 7.41
C THR A 25 5.55 -9.40 7.66
N VAL A 26 6.67 -10.07 7.40
CA VAL A 26 6.86 -11.50 7.70
C VAL A 26 6.75 -11.77 9.20
N ALA A 27 7.39 -10.95 10.03
CA ALA A 27 7.31 -11.08 11.49
C ALA A 27 5.88 -10.91 12.01
N THR A 28 5.17 -9.86 11.56
CA THR A 28 3.79 -9.60 11.99
C THR A 28 2.81 -10.65 11.49
N LEU A 29 2.93 -11.12 10.25
CA LEU A 29 2.14 -12.25 9.73
C LEU A 29 2.37 -13.53 10.54
N THR A 30 3.60 -13.79 10.95
CA THR A 30 3.93 -14.97 11.78
C THR A 30 3.29 -14.85 13.15
N PHE A 31 3.47 -13.72 13.85
CA PHE A 31 2.90 -13.53 15.18
C PHE A 31 1.37 -13.52 15.19
N PHE A 32 0.75 -12.80 14.26
CA PHE A 32 -0.71 -12.73 14.18
C PHE A 32 -1.35 -13.99 13.60
N GLY A 33 -0.63 -14.70 12.71
CA GLY A 33 -1.04 -16.01 12.22
C GLY A 33 -1.10 -17.04 13.33
N ILE A 34 -0.07 -17.10 14.19
CA ILE A 34 -0.05 -18.00 15.36
C ILE A 34 -1.11 -17.58 16.38
N ALA A 35 -1.37 -16.28 16.54
CA ALA A 35 -2.37 -15.78 17.49
C ALA A 35 -3.82 -16.16 17.10
N SER A 36 -4.08 -16.41 15.82
CA SER A 36 -5.42 -16.67 15.27
C SER A 36 -5.88 -18.12 15.49
N PRO A 37 -7.17 -18.37 15.80
CA PRO A 37 -8.20 -17.37 16.14
C PRO A 37 -8.08 -16.87 17.58
N ASP A 38 -7.51 -17.69 18.49
CA ASP A 38 -7.40 -17.37 19.92
C ASP A 38 -6.34 -18.25 20.62
N ALA A 39 -5.08 -18.17 20.17
CA ALA A 39 -4.03 -19.01 20.74
C ALA A 39 -3.68 -18.65 22.19
N TYR A 40 -3.72 -17.36 22.53
CA TYR A 40 -3.34 -16.89 23.87
C TYR A 40 -4.21 -15.77 24.44
N ARG A 41 -5.09 -15.12 23.66
CA ARG A 41 -5.83 -13.93 24.12
C ARG A 41 -6.77 -14.27 25.28
N THR A 42 -7.60 -15.31 25.17
CA THR A 42 -8.49 -15.71 26.28
C THR A 42 -7.71 -16.21 27.50
N GLN A 43 -6.59 -16.91 27.29
CA GLN A 43 -5.76 -17.40 28.40
C GLN A 43 -5.08 -16.24 29.15
N LEU A 44 -4.53 -15.27 28.44
CA LEU A 44 -3.95 -14.07 29.04
C LEU A 44 -5.01 -13.20 29.70
N TRP A 45 -6.22 -13.11 29.13
CA TRP A 45 -7.33 -12.41 29.76
C TRP A 45 -7.72 -13.06 31.08
N LYS A 46 -7.89 -14.39 31.09
CA LYS A 46 -8.22 -15.15 32.30
C LYS A 46 -7.15 -15.02 33.39
N LEU A 47 -5.88 -15.22 33.01
CA LEU A 47 -4.76 -15.13 33.95
C LEU A 47 -4.65 -13.74 34.57
N GLY A 48 -4.83 -12.68 33.78
CA GLY A 48 -4.83 -11.32 34.30
C GLY A 48 -5.95 -11.11 35.32
N GLY A 49 -7.15 -11.67 35.06
CA GLY A 49 -8.30 -11.58 35.96
C GLY A 49 -8.07 -12.33 37.28
N GLU A 50 -7.47 -13.52 37.22
CA GLU A 50 -7.08 -14.30 38.43
C GLU A 50 -6.03 -13.56 39.29
N LEU A 51 -5.14 -12.79 38.64
CA LEU A 51 -4.13 -11.98 39.31
C LEU A 51 -4.64 -10.58 39.71
N GLY A 52 -5.88 -10.24 39.37
CA GLY A 52 -6.49 -8.93 39.66
C GLY A 52 -5.91 -7.76 38.84
N PHE A 53 -5.33 -8.03 37.66
CA PHE A 53 -4.73 -6.99 36.81
C PHE A 53 -5.69 -6.39 35.78
N ASN A 54 -6.78 -7.05 35.46
CA ASN A 54 -7.79 -6.63 34.50
C ASN A 54 -9.13 -7.33 34.80
N SER A 55 -10.15 -7.06 33.98
CA SER A 55 -11.43 -7.78 34.07
C SER A 55 -11.22 -9.28 33.81
N SER A 56 -12.12 -10.12 34.32
CA SER A 56 -12.09 -11.55 34.01
C SER A 56 -13.11 -11.92 32.93
N PRO A 57 -12.80 -12.86 32.03
CA PRO A 57 -13.78 -13.39 31.07
C PRO A 57 -14.96 -14.08 31.77
N GLU A 58 -14.76 -14.55 33.00
CA GLU A 58 -15.78 -15.23 33.81
C GLU A 58 -16.91 -14.28 34.25
N GLN A 59 -16.68 -12.97 34.28
CA GLN A 59 -17.73 -11.97 34.53
C GLN A 59 -18.87 -12.03 33.52
N ILE A 60 -18.57 -12.38 32.26
CA ILE A 60 -19.58 -12.58 31.21
C ILE A 60 -20.47 -13.78 31.54
N LEU A 61 -19.85 -14.90 31.92
CA LEU A 61 -20.57 -16.12 32.28
C LEU A 61 -21.39 -15.91 33.56
N TYR A 62 -20.83 -15.23 34.55
CA TYR A 62 -21.51 -14.87 35.79
C TYR A 62 -22.72 -13.95 35.51
N ALA A 63 -22.56 -12.91 34.69
CA ALA A 63 -23.65 -12.01 34.34
C ALA A 63 -24.77 -12.75 33.60
N TYR A 64 -24.40 -13.63 32.65
CA TYR A 64 -25.34 -14.47 31.92
C TYR A 64 -26.12 -15.41 32.85
N ALA A 65 -25.45 -16.12 33.75
CA ALA A 65 -26.07 -17.06 34.69
C ALA A 65 -26.99 -16.37 35.72
N ASN A 66 -26.70 -15.12 36.06
CA ASN A 66 -27.47 -14.34 37.05
C ASN A 66 -28.47 -13.36 36.42
N TYR A 67 -28.74 -13.45 35.11
CA TYR A 67 -29.63 -12.53 34.37
C TYR A 67 -29.28 -11.04 34.57
N ARG A 68 -27.99 -10.72 34.71
CA ARG A 68 -27.47 -9.35 34.81
C ARG A 68 -27.06 -8.84 33.42
N PRO A 69 -26.99 -7.51 33.21
CA PRO A 69 -26.47 -6.97 31.95
C PRO A 69 -25.04 -7.46 31.72
N ILE A 70 -24.80 -8.01 30.52
CA ILE A 70 -23.50 -8.57 30.15
C ILE A 70 -22.51 -7.41 29.95
N PRO A 71 -21.36 -7.40 30.65
CA PRO A 71 -20.35 -6.37 30.45
C PRO A 71 -19.79 -6.44 29.02
N ALA A 72 -19.51 -5.28 28.44
CA ALA A 72 -18.89 -5.23 27.12
C ALA A 72 -17.48 -5.81 27.16
N THR A 73 -17.11 -6.60 26.15
CA THR A 73 -15.75 -7.11 26.00
C THR A 73 -14.81 -5.96 25.63
N PRO A 74 -13.72 -5.74 26.39
CA PRO A 74 -12.73 -4.72 26.06
C PRO A 74 -12.11 -4.99 24.69
N LEU A 75 -11.76 -3.91 23.97
CA LEU A 75 -11.22 -4.00 22.60
C LEU A 75 -9.97 -4.90 22.53
N VAL A 76 -9.10 -4.82 23.53
CA VAL A 76 -7.87 -5.64 23.66
C VAL A 76 -8.16 -7.14 23.64
N TRP A 77 -9.24 -7.54 24.30
CA TRP A 77 -9.63 -8.94 24.44
C TRP A 77 -10.67 -9.34 23.40
N SER A 78 -10.98 -8.49 22.43
CA SER A 78 -11.96 -8.77 21.39
C SER A 78 -11.38 -9.64 20.27
N ASN A 79 -12.22 -10.45 19.60
CA ASN A 79 -11.79 -11.15 18.38
C ASN A 79 -11.53 -10.17 17.23
N PHE A 80 -12.20 -9.02 17.27
CA PHE A 80 -12.09 -7.98 16.25
C PHE A 80 -10.64 -7.49 16.10
N ILE A 81 -9.93 -7.22 17.21
CA ILE A 81 -8.55 -6.72 17.11
C ILE A 81 -7.60 -7.79 16.56
N THR A 82 -7.79 -9.06 16.91
CA THR A 82 -7.01 -10.18 16.36
C THR A 82 -7.20 -10.28 14.84
N SER A 83 -8.45 -10.26 14.38
CA SER A 83 -8.75 -10.28 12.94
C SER A 83 -8.24 -9.04 12.22
N PHE A 84 -8.39 -7.86 12.82
CA PHE A 84 -7.88 -6.60 12.27
C PHE A 84 -6.36 -6.65 12.08
N ASN A 85 -5.61 -7.12 13.07
CA ASN A 85 -4.16 -7.24 12.99
C ASN A 85 -3.70 -8.15 11.85
N ILE A 86 -4.37 -9.29 11.64
CA ILE A 86 -4.12 -10.18 10.51
C ILE A 86 -4.40 -9.45 9.19
N VAL A 87 -5.56 -8.80 9.07
CA VAL A 87 -5.93 -8.07 7.85
C VAL A 87 -4.93 -6.96 7.53
N VAL A 88 -4.50 -6.17 8.51
CA VAL A 88 -3.49 -5.11 8.32
C VAL A 88 -2.16 -5.70 7.88
N SER A 89 -1.72 -6.82 8.47
CA SER A 89 -0.47 -7.48 8.06
C SER A 89 -0.54 -7.99 6.61
N VAL A 90 -1.64 -8.63 6.20
CA VAL A 90 -1.86 -9.10 4.81
C VAL A 90 -1.94 -7.92 3.84
N LEU A 91 -2.67 -6.86 4.18
CA LEU A 91 -2.79 -5.65 3.37
C LEU A 91 -1.41 -5.00 3.18
N SER A 92 -0.61 -4.89 4.25
CA SER A 92 0.74 -4.32 4.17
C SER A 92 1.67 -5.14 3.28
N MET A 93 1.57 -6.47 3.31
CA MET A 93 2.31 -7.35 2.41
C MET A 93 1.92 -7.12 0.94
N PHE A 94 0.62 -6.99 0.65
CA PHE A 94 0.15 -6.71 -0.71
C PHE A 94 0.61 -5.33 -1.20
N ILE A 95 0.53 -4.30 -0.36
CA ILE A 95 1.02 -2.96 -0.67
C ILE A 95 2.52 -2.99 -0.96
N LEU A 96 3.31 -3.71 -0.16
CA LEU A 96 4.73 -3.89 -0.38
C LEU A 96 5.03 -4.52 -1.75
N LEU A 97 4.29 -5.57 -2.15
CA LEU A 97 4.48 -6.20 -3.46
C LEU A 97 4.20 -5.21 -4.60
N VAL A 98 3.09 -4.46 -4.52
CA VAL A 98 2.74 -3.43 -5.52
C VAL A 98 3.80 -2.32 -5.54
N LYS A 99 4.27 -1.90 -4.36
CA LYS A 99 5.32 -0.88 -4.19
C LYS A 99 6.63 -1.31 -4.84
N VAL A 100 7.05 -2.57 -4.67
CA VAL A 100 8.26 -3.11 -5.32
C VAL A 100 8.12 -3.09 -6.84
N VAL A 101 6.99 -3.53 -7.39
CA VAL A 101 6.75 -3.51 -8.84
C VAL A 101 6.78 -2.08 -9.39
N LEU A 102 6.09 -1.14 -8.74
CA LEU A 102 6.07 0.27 -9.14
C LEU A 102 7.44 0.94 -9.01
N PHE A 103 8.25 0.51 -8.04
CA PHE A 103 9.61 0.98 -7.86
C PHE A 103 10.53 0.50 -8.98
N ILE A 104 10.45 -0.77 -9.39
CA ILE A 104 11.21 -1.33 -10.53
C ILE A 104 10.80 -0.63 -11.83
N MET A 105 9.51 -0.36 -12.03
CA MET A 105 9.01 0.39 -13.19
C MET A 105 9.34 1.88 -13.15
N HIS A 106 10.05 2.38 -12.13
CA HIS A 106 10.37 3.80 -11.93
C HIS A 106 9.11 4.71 -11.90
N MET A 107 7.95 4.14 -11.57
CA MET A 107 6.66 4.84 -11.52
C MET A 107 6.27 5.22 -10.07
N TRP A 108 7.03 4.76 -9.08
CA TRP A 108 6.81 5.12 -7.68
C TRP A 108 7.16 6.60 -7.43
N ILE A 109 6.16 7.46 -7.35
CA ILE A 109 6.34 8.91 -7.11
C ILE A 109 6.25 9.19 -5.59
N PRO A 110 7.11 10.07 -5.02
CA PRO A 110 7.11 10.39 -3.58
C PRO A 110 5.74 10.80 -3.02
N LEU A 111 4.94 11.56 -3.78
CA LEU A 111 3.60 11.98 -3.36
C LEU A 111 2.65 10.79 -3.13
N VAL A 112 2.67 9.81 -4.04
CA VAL A 112 1.83 8.60 -3.93
C VAL A 112 2.28 7.77 -2.72
N SER A 113 3.59 7.69 -2.48
CA SER A 113 4.14 7.04 -1.28
C SER A 113 3.60 7.67 -0.01
N VAL A 114 3.64 9.00 0.13
CA VAL A 114 3.13 9.67 1.35
C VAL A 114 1.67 9.32 1.63
N ILE A 115 0.81 9.35 0.61
CA ILE A 115 -0.62 9.06 0.80
C ILE A 115 -0.83 7.61 1.26
N ILE A 116 -0.17 6.66 0.59
CA ILE A 116 -0.30 5.24 0.91
C ILE A 116 0.29 4.95 2.30
N ASP A 117 1.50 5.42 2.57
CA ASP A 117 2.19 5.21 3.84
C ASP A 117 1.42 5.87 5.00
N LEU A 118 0.73 7.00 4.78
CA LEU A 118 -0.15 7.65 5.78
C LEU A 118 -1.39 6.81 6.09
N ILE A 119 -2.02 6.20 5.08
CA ILE A 119 -3.15 5.30 5.33
C ILE A 119 -2.68 4.06 6.10
N VAL A 120 -1.55 3.48 5.71
CA VAL A 120 -1.00 2.28 6.33
C VAL A 120 -0.58 2.56 7.78
N ILE A 121 0.09 3.68 8.06
CA ILE A 121 0.46 4.04 9.44
C ILE A 121 -0.76 4.27 10.32
N ALA A 122 -1.85 4.86 9.80
CA ALA A 122 -3.09 5.04 10.57
C ALA A 122 -3.69 3.69 10.99
N LEU A 123 -3.68 2.70 10.10
CA LEU A 123 -4.12 1.33 10.40
C LEU A 123 -3.22 0.66 11.45
N TRP A 124 -1.89 0.82 11.35
CA TRP A 124 -0.97 0.29 12.36
C TRP A 124 -1.10 0.98 13.72
N ILE A 125 -1.36 2.29 13.76
CA ILE A 125 -1.62 3.02 15.00
C ILE A 125 -2.90 2.48 15.67
N PHE A 126 -3.97 2.24 14.90
CA PHE A 126 -5.18 1.62 15.44
C PHE A 126 -4.91 0.19 15.95
N SER A 127 -4.10 -0.59 15.24
CA SER A 127 -3.63 -1.92 15.69
C SER A 127 -2.88 -1.85 17.02
N ALA A 128 -1.96 -0.90 17.16
CA ALA A 128 -1.19 -0.71 18.40
C ALA A 128 -2.08 -0.23 19.55
N TYR A 129 -3.00 0.71 19.29
CA TYR A 129 -3.99 1.16 20.26
C TYR A 129 -4.88 0.02 20.73
N GLY A 130 -5.35 -0.84 19.82
CA GLY A 130 -6.17 -1.98 20.19
C GLY A 130 -5.41 -3.06 20.97
N GLN A 131 -4.11 -3.24 20.75
CA GLN A 131 -3.28 -4.16 21.54
C GLN A 131 -2.91 -3.61 22.93
N ALA A 132 -2.69 -2.30 23.04
CA ALA A 132 -2.34 -1.63 24.30
C ALA A 132 -3.51 -0.94 24.97
N GLY A 133 -4.73 -1.22 24.52
CA GLY A 133 -5.93 -0.50 24.93
C GLY A 133 -6.26 -0.68 26.41
N PRO A 134 -7.12 0.19 26.94
CA PRO A 134 -7.63 0.05 28.29
C PRO A 134 -8.69 -1.05 28.39
N ASP A 135 -8.79 -1.64 29.57
CA ASP A 135 -9.87 -2.49 30.01
C ASP A 135 -10.41 -1.93 31.35
N HIS A 136 -11.57 -1.28 31.25
CA HIS A 136 -12.33 -0.70 32.35
C HIS A 136 -13.68 -1.41 32.54
N SER A 137 -13.82 -2.65 32.07
CA SER A 137 -15.08 -3.39 32.18
C SER A 137 -15.40 -3.79 33.63
N ASP A 138 -14.37 -3.88 34.48
CA ASP A 138 -14.50 -4.11 35.92
C ASP A 138 -14.07 -2.84 36.70
N PRO A 139 -14.96 -2.19 37.48
CA PRO A 139 -14.62 -1.07 38.34
C PRO A 139 -13.65 -1.43 39.47
N GLU A 140 -13.59 -2.69 39.91
CA GLU A 140 -12.70 -3.13 40.99
C GLU A 140 -11.26 -3.37 40.49
N HIS A 141 -11.11 -3.76 39.22
CA HIS A 141 -9.82 -4.05 38.58
C HIS A 141 -9.63 -3.26 37.26
N PRO A 142 -9.63 -1.91 37.30
CA PRO A 142 -9.45 -1.11 36.10
C PRO A 142 -7.99 -1.19 35.62
N SER A 143 -7.81 -1.43 34.32
CA SER A 143 -6.50 -1.43 33.69
C SER A 143 -6.47 -0.44 32.53
N SER A 144 -5.58 0.56 32.61
CA SER A 144 -5.44 1.56 31.55
C SER A 144 -4.68 1.04 30.33
N VAL A 145 -3.91 -0.04 30.51
CA VAL A 145 -3.09 -0.70 29.50
C VAL A 145 -3.15 -2.20 29.72
N ALA A 146 -3.14 -2.97 28.64
CA ALA A 146 -3.03 -4.43 28.70
C ALA A 146 -1.92 -4.90 29.64
N TRP A 147 -2.24 -5.78 30.58
CA TRP A 147 -1.31 -6.17 31.66
C TRP A 147 -0.03 -6.81 31.14
N TYR A 148 -0.11 -7.57 30.03
CA TYR A 148 1.06 -8.21 29.42
C TYR A 148 2.02 -7.18 28.82
N ILE A 149 1.65 -5.90 28.69
CA ILE A 149 2.55 -4.81 28.30
C ILE A 149 3.11 -4.13 29.56
N ALA A 150 2.26 -3.89 30.55
CA ALA A 150 2.62 -3.17 31.78
C ALA A 150 3.51 -3.97 32.75
N LYS A 151 3.46 -5.31 32.70
CA LYS A 151 4.15 -6.21 33.65
C LYS A 151 5.15 -7.14 32.95
N SER A 152 6.07 -7.75 33.72
CA SER A 152 6.97 -8.78 33.20
C SER A 152 6.22 -10.08 32.93
N CYS A 153 6.73 -10.89 32.00
CA CYS A 153 6.12 -12.19 31.68
C CYS A 153 6.43 -13.26 32.73
N ASP A 154 7.26 -12.97 33.74
CA ASP A 154 7.59 -13.90 34.82
C ASP A 154 6.39 -14.14 35.74
N VAL A 155 5.45 -13.18 35.81
CA VAL A 155 4.21 -13.37 36.58
C VAL A 155 3.34 -14.48 35.96
N ALA A 156 3.50 -14.76 34.66
CA ALA A 156 2.82 -15.84 33.95
C ALA A 156 3.61 -17.17 33.97
N GLU A 157 4.73 -17.24 34.68
CA GLU A 157 5.56 -18.44 34.75
C GLU A 157 4.90 -19.53 35.59
N ALA A 158 4.29 -19.16 36.72
CA ALA A 158 3.58 -20.09 37.60
C ALA A 158 2.42 -20.81 36.90
N SER A 159 1.82 -20.18 35.88
CA SER A 159 0.72 -20.74 35.08
C SER A 159 1.17 -21.42 33.79
N GLY A 160 2.48 -21.48 33.50
CA GLY A 160 3.03 -22.04 32.26
C GLY A 160 2.80 -21.18 31.02
N ASN A 161 2.22 -19.99 31.16
CA ASN A 161 1.83 -19.10 30.06
C ASN A 161 2.88 -18.04 29.70
N LYS A 162 4.12 -18.21 30.18
CA LYS A 162 5.25 -17.31 29.92
C LYS A 162 5.49 -17.12 28.42
N HIS A 163 5.46 -18.20 27.64
CA HIS A 163 5.65 -18.15 26.19
C HIS A 163 4.55 -17.33 25.50
N ASN A 164 3.29 -17.52 25.90
CA ASN A 164 2.14 -16.78 25.38
C ASN A 164 2.26 -15.27 25.65
N CYS A 165 2.71 -14.89 26.85
CA CYS A 165 2.99 -13.49 27.18
C CYS A 165 4.14 -12.92 26.32
N GLN A 166 5.22 -13.68 26.12
CA GLN A 166 6.34 -13.25 25.27
C GLN A 166 5.92 -13.07 23.81
N MET A 167 5.06 -13.96 23.28
CA MET A 167 4.50 -13.85 21.94
C MET A 167 3.64 -12.59 21.78
N ALA A 168 2.75 -12.30 22.74
CA ALA A 168 1.93 -11.08 22.73
C ALA A 168 2.77 -9.79 22.84
N LYS A 169 3.85 -9.80 23.63
CA LYS A 169 4.82 -8.69 23.65
C LYS A 169 5.58 -8.56 22.34
N GLY A 170 5.98 -9.69 21.75
CA GLY A 170 6.67 -9.74 20.47
C GLY A 170 5.81 -9.18 19.34
N SER A 171 4.53 -9.52 19.30
CA SER A 171 3.58 -8.97 18.31
C SER A 171 3.43 -7.47 18.47
N PHE A 172 3.30 -6.97 19.71
CA PHE A 172 3.25 -5.53 19.97
C PHE A 172 4.53 -4.82 19.52
N ALA A 173 5.71 -5.36 19.88
CA ALA A 173 6.99 -4.82 19.45
C ALA A 173 7.12 -4.77 17.92
N ALA A 174 6.66 -5.81 17.22
CA ALA A 174 6.65 -5.85 15.75
C ALA A 174 5.73 -4.78 15.16
N THR A 175 4.60 -4.46 15.79
CA THR A 175 3.73 -3.35 15.33
C THR A 175 4.38 -1.98 15.48
N ILE A 176 5.06 -1.74 16.60
CA ILE A 176 5.81 -0.49 16.82
C ILE A 176 6.95 -0.38 15.80
N PHE A 177 7.62 -1.48 15.51
CA PHE A 177 8.64 -1.53 14.46
C PHE A 177 8.05 -1.16 13.09
N MET A 178 6.89 -1.70 12.71
CA MET A 178 6.21 -1.32 11.46
C MET A 178 5.83 0.16 11.43
N ILE A 179 5.27 0.70 12.51
CA ILE A 179 4.97 2.14 12.63
C ILE A 179 6.23 2.98 12.39
N SER A 180 7.36 2.57 12.97
CA SER A 180 8.63 3.28 12.80
C SER A 180 9.10 3.28 11.35
N ILE A 181 9.05 2.14 10.65
CA ILE A 181 9.45 2.02 9.23
C ILE A 181 8.59 2.94 8.34
N PHE A 182 7.27 2.93 8.51
CA PHE A 182 6.40 3.80 7.72
C PHE A 182 6.60 5.27 8.05
N THR A 183 6.87 5.61 9.32
CA THR A 183 7.21 6.99 9.71
C THR A 183 8.48 7.47 9.02
N PHE A 184 9.54 6.66 9.01
CA PHE A 184 10.78 6.99 8.30
C PHE A 184 10.57 7.08 6.79
N SER A 185 9.73 6.20 6.22
CA SER A 185 9.37 6.22 4.79
C SER A 185 8.67 7.52 4.41
N ILE A 186 7.70 7.97 5.22
CA ILE A 186 7.02 9.26 5.05
C ILE A 186 8.02 10.42 5.15
N GLY A 187 8.90 10.39 6.15
CA GLY A 187 9.93 11.42 6.34
C GLY A 187 10.83 11.57 5.10
N LEU A 188 11.30 10.45 4.55
CA LEU A 188 12.10 10.46 3.32
C LEU A 188 11.30 10.89 2.09
N ALA A 189 10.02 10.49 1.99
CA ALA A 189 9.16 10.89 0.89
C ALA A 189 8.91 12.41 0.91
N ILE A 190 8.62 12.99 2.08
CA ILE A 190 8.50 14.44 2.27
C ILE A 190 9.80 15.15 1.92
N TRP A 191 10.94 14.66 2.42
CA TRP A 191 12.24 15.23 2.10
C TRP A 191 12.55 15.18 0.59
N SER A 192 12.17 14.08 -0.07
CA SER A 192 12.36 13.90 -1.51
C SER A 192 11.43 14.76 -2.36
N MET A 193 10.29 15.22 -1.82
CA MET A 193 9.39 16.15 -2.51
C MET A 193 9.94 17.58 -2.57
N ILE A 194 10.82 17.97 -1.64
CA ILE A 194 11.42 19.31 -1.60
C ILE A 194 12.39 19.47 -2.77
N PRO A 195 12.14 20.38 -3.73
CA PRO A 195 12.96 20.52 -4.92
C PRO A 195 14.34 21.07 -4.59
N THR A 196 15.40 20.33 -4.95
CA THR A 196 16.79 20.76 -4.84
C THR A 196 17.12 21.85 -5.87
N GLY A 197 18.14 22.68 -5.58
CA GLY A 197 18.58 23.77 -6.45
C GLY A 197 18.92 23.30 -7.87
N GLU A 198 19.62 22.17 -7.97
CA GLU A 198 20.01 21.55 -9.25
C GLU A 198 18.82 21.17 -10.14
N MET A 199 17.71 20.68 -9.55
CA MET A 199 16.49 20.38 -10.33
C MET A 199 15.76 21.65 -10.78
N LYS A 200 15.91 22.76 -10.04
CA LYS A 200 15.39 24.06 -10.46
C LYS A 200 16.24 24.62 -11.60
N GLU A 201 17.56 24.42 -11.57
CA GLU A 201 18.50 24.87 -12.59
C GLU A 201 18.39 24.06 -13.88
N ALA A 202 18.38 22.72 -13.82
CA ALA A 202 18.15 21.86 -14.98
C ALA A 202 16.82 22.15 -15.69
N ARG A 203 15.83 22.67 -14.96
CA ARG A 203 14.57 23.10 -15.54
C ARG A 203 14.64 24.49 -16.14
N LYS A 204 15.40 25.41 -15.55
CA LYS A 204 15.67 26.72 -16.18
C LYS A 204 16.35 26.48 -17.52
N THR A 205 17.37 25.65 -17.57
CA THR A 205 18.04 25.28 -18.82
C THR A 205 17.09 24.59 -19.81
N SER A 206 16.27 23.61 -19.39
CA SER A 206 15.29 23.01 -20.33
C SER A 206 14.19 23.97 -20.78
N LYS A 207 13.75 24.92 -19.95
CA LYS A 207 12.81 25.98 -20.37
C LYS A 207 13.49 26.94 -21.34
N GLU A 208 14.73 27.31 -21.07
CA GLU A 208 15.54 28.16 -21.93
C GLU A 208 15.82 27.46 -23.27
N GLU A 209 16.12 26.15 -23.29
CA GLU A 209 16.26 25.33 -24.50
C GLU A 209 14.95 25.15 -25.27
N GLN A 210 13.80 25.04 -24.59
CA GLN A 210 12.50 24.98 -25.28
C GLN A 210 12.07 26.34 -25.84
N GLN A 211 12.53 27.43 -25.24
CA GLN A 211 12.22 28.80 -25.64
C GLN A 211 13.23 29.35 -26.66
N SER A 212 14.41 28.75 -26.75
CA SER A 212 15.43 29.00 -27.77
C SER A 212 15.26 27.98 -28.91
N PRO A 213 14.81 28.37 -30.12
CA PRO A 213 14.84 27.43 -31.24
C PRO A 213 16.31 27.17 -31.57
N SER A 214 16.85 26.03 -31.14
CA SER A 214 18.15 25.55 -31.59
C SER A 214 18.12 25.49 -33.12
N VAL A 215 19.02 26.20 -33.79
CA VAL A 215 19.10 26.36 -35.25
C VAL A 215 19.08 25.01 -35.99
N GLU A 216 19.56 23.95 -35.35
CA GLU A 216 19.61 22.57 -35.86
C GLU A 216 18.22 21.90 -35.96
N ASN A 217 17.30 22.23 -35.05
CA ASN A 217 15.98 21.59 -34.92
C ASN A 217 14.88 22.32 -35.73
N THR A 218 15.18 23.54 -36.20
CA THR A 218 14.29 24.30 -37.10
C THR A 218 14.26 23.65 -38.49
N GLY A 219 15.40 23.16 -38.98
CA GLY A 219 15.48 22.40 -40.22
C GLY A 219 14.69 21.09 -40.15
N GLU A 220 14.68 20.45 -38.97
CA GLU A 220 13.96 19.21 -38.77
C GLU A 220 12.44 19.39 -38.71
N LYS A 221 11.97 20.33 -37.90
CA LYS A 221 10.54 20.66 -37.83
C LYS A 221 9.97 21.22 -39.14
N LEU A 222 10.77 21.91 -39.95
CA LEU A 222 10.35 22.38 -41.27
C LEU A 222 10.13 21.25 -42.27
N TRP A 223 10.89 20.14 -42.21
CA TRP A 223 10.63 18.98 -43.07
C TRP A 223 9.41 18.18 -42.62
N GLU A 224 9.15 18.11 -41.31
CA GLU A 224 7.95 17.44 -40.76
C GLU A 224 6.65 18.19 -41.11
N LEU A 225 6.67 19.51 -41.04
CA LEU A 225 5.50 20.35 -41.38
C LEU A 225 5.23 20.42 -42.89
N ARG A 226 6.26 20.28 -43.73
CA ARG A 226 6.11 20.26 -45.20
C ARG A 226 5.32 19.05 -45.69
N ASN A 227 5.28 17.95 -44.93
CA ASN A 227 4.47 16.78 -45.24
C ASN A 227 2.99 16.93 -44.82
N MET A 228 2.62 17.93 -44.02
CA MET A 228 1.22 18.20 -43.63
C MET A 228 0.49 19.16 -44.56
N GLN A 229 1.20 19.93 -45.40
CA GLN A 229 0.61 21.03 -46.19
C GLN A 229 0.13 20.63 -47.60
N THR A 230 0.29 19.38 -48.02
CA THR A 230 -0.24 18.90 -49.31
C THR A 230 -1.50 18.06 -49.09
N PRO A 231 -2.67 18.41 -49.68
CA PRO A 231 -3.81 17.51 -49.70
C PRO A 231 -3.40 16.27 -50.52
N ALA A 232 -3.18 15.15 -49.84
CA ALA A 232 -2.88 13.88 -50.49
C ALA A 232 -4.14 13.41 -51.26
N PRO A 233 -4.02 13.00 -52.54
CA PRO A 233 -5.10 12.28 -53.20
C PRO A 233 -5.34 10.97 -52.45
N THR A 234 -6.60 10.66 -52.16
CA THR A 234 -7.05 9.47 -51.45
C THR A 234 -6.60 8.19 -52.15
N PHE A 235 -5.44 7.67 -51.78
CA PHE A 235 -4.98 6.35 -52.19
C PHE A 235 -5.68 5.29 -51.32
N GLN A 236 -6.72 4.67 -51.87
CA GLN A 236 -7.30 3.44 -51.34
C GLN A 236 -6.27 2.31 -51.55
N PRO A 237 -5.90 1.53 -50.52
CA PRO A 237 -4.92 0.46 -50.67
C PRO A 237 -5.47 -0.67 -51.54
N TYR A 238 -4.85 -0.89 -52.70
CA TYR A 238 -5.19 -1.98 -53.60
C TYR A 238 -4.84 -3.33 -52.96
N THR A 239 -5.85 -4.16 -52.68
CA THR A 239 -5.65 -5.57 -52.35
C THR A 239 -5.64 -6.40 -53.63
N PRO A 240 -4.90 -7.53 -53.70
CA PRO A 240 -4.73 -8.31 -54.93
C PRO A 240 -6.04 -8.83 -55.55
N ARG A 241 -7.15 -8.85 -54.78
CA ARG A 241 -8.48 -9.17 -55.28
C ARG A 241 -9.10 -8.11 -56.21
N THR A 242 -8.60 -6.89 -56.20
CA THR A 242 -9.10 -5.78 -57.04
C THR A 242 -8.40 -5.67 -58.40
N LEU A 243 -7.26 -6.34 -58.58
CA LEU A 243 -6.56 -6.37 -59.87
C LEU A 243 -7.29 -7.27 -60.89
N ALA A 244 -7.84 -8.41 -60.44
CA ALA A 244 -8.52 -9.36 -61.32
C ALA A 244 -9.77 -8.77 -61.99
N PHE A 245 -10.54 -7.93 -61.29
CA PHE A 245 -11.74 -7.30 -61.85
C PHE A 245 -11.40 -6.14 -62.81
N ASN A 246 -10.37 -5.35 -62.51
CA ASN A 246 -9.91 -4.28 -63.42
C ASN A 246 -9.31 -4.81 -64.73
N THR A 247 -8.73 -6.02 -64.72
CA THR A 247 -8.21 -6.65 -65.95
C THR A 247 -9.31 -7.27 -66.81
N LEU A 248 -10.43 -7.70 -66.21
CA LEU A 248 -11.56 -8.29 -66.93
C LEU A 248 -12.46 -7.22 -67.57
N ASP A 249 -12.61 -6.05 -66.95
CA ASP A 249 -13.41 -4.92 -67.51
C ASP A 249 -12.80 -4.34 -68.80
N ARG A 250 -11.48 -4.51 -68.99
CA ARG A 250 -10.75 -4.01 -70.17
C ARG A 250 -10.82 -4.98 -71.38
N GLN A 251 -11.40 -6.18 -71.23
CA GLN A 251 -11.37 -7.24 -72.25
C GLN A 251 -12.76 -7.72 -72.72
N LEU A 252 -13.82 -6.91 -72.65
CA LEU A 252 -15.11 -7.23 -73.28
C LEU A 252 -15.39 -6.34 -74.51
N PRO A 253 -14.99 -6.75 -75.73
CA PRO A 253 -15.33 -6.05 -76.96
C PRO A 253 -16.66 -6.56 -77.52
N LEU A 254 -17.78 -6.34 -76.82
CA LEU A 254 -19.12 -6.64 -77.35
C LEU A 254 -20.17 -5.66 -76.80
N ARG A 255 -20.00 -4.36 -77.10
CA ARG A 255 -21.14 -3.42 -77.10
C ARG A 255 -20.91 -2.22 -78.02
N GLU A 256 -20.56 -2.49 -79.28
CA GLU A 256 -20.67 -1.48 -80.33
C GLU A 256 -20.89 -2.14 -81.68
N LYS A 257 -22.14 -2.52 -81.96
CA LYS A 257 -22.73 -2.67 -83.30
C LYS A 257 -24.25 -2.87 -83.15
N GLU A 258 -24.98 -1.77 -83.01
CA GLU A 258 -26.29 -1.63 -83.63
C GLU A 258 -26.31 -0.28 -84.35
N GLN A 259 -26.06 -0.37 -85.66
CA GLN A 259 -26.23 0.67 -86.65
C GLN A 259 -27.73 0.78 -86.94
N TYR A 260 -28.34 1.94 -86.70
CA TYR A 260 -29.62 2.29 -87.32
C TYR A 260 -29.33 2.99 -88.66
N THR A 261 -29.73 2.33 -89.74
CA THR A 261 -30.46 2.95 -90.84
C THR A 261 -31.88 2.38 -90.79
#